data_AF-A0A0D2KJQ6-F1
#
_entry.id   AF-A0A0D2KJQ6-F1
#
_cell.length_a   1.000
_cell.length_b   1.000
_cell.length_c   1.000
_cell.angle_alpha   90.00
_cell.angle_beta   90.00
_cell.angle_gamma   90.00
#
_symmetry.space_group_name_H-M   'P 1'
#
loop_
_entity.id
_entity.type
_entity.pdbx_description
1 polymer ?
#
loop_
_entity_poly.entity_id
_entity_poly.type
_entity_poly.pdbx_seq_one_letter_code
_entity_poly.pdbx_strand_id
1 'polypeptide(L)'
;MVAKWAGVALALAVACGVFGMAVQAKEEEKLGTVIGIDLGTTYSCVGVYKNGRVEIIANDQGNRITPSYVAFTDSERLIGDAAKNQATVNPKRTIYDVKRLIGRKFEDKEVQRDKKLMSYDIVDKAGKPMVQVDVAGEKKVFSPEEISAMILQKMKDTAEAFLGKSVKHAVVTVPAYFNDAQRQATKDAGTISGLNVVRIINEPTAAAIAYGLDKKGGEKNILVFDLGGGTFDVSILTIDNGVFEVIATHGDTHLGGEDFDQRVMEYFIKLIKKKYSKDITGDARALQKLRREAERAKRALSSQHQVRVEIESLAEGVDLSEPLTRARFEELNNDLFRKTLGPVRKAMEDAGLKKSELDEVVLVGGSTRIPKVQALLKDYFDGKEPNKGINPDEAVAYGAAVQGGILGGEGGDEVKDILLLDVAPLSLGIETL
;
A
#
# COMPACT_ATOMS: atom_id res chain seq x y z
N MET A 1 -10.05 -91.88 38.82
CA MET A 1 -9.35 -90.73 39.43
C MET A 1 -7.85 -91.00 39.34
N VAL A 2 -7.00 -89.97 39.22
CA VAL A 2 -5.51 -90.02 39.04
C VAL A 2 -5.00 -90.39 37.62
N ALA A 3 -4.28 -89.43 36.99
CA ALA A 3 -3.25 -89.49 35.91
C ALA A 3 -3.55 -90.27 34.59
N LYS A 4 -3.03 -89.91 33.40
CA LYS A 4 -1.63 -89.59 33.02
C LYS A 4 -1.47 -88.88 31.63
N TRP A 5 -0.45 -88.01 31.54
CA TRP A 5 0.55 -87.83 30.43
C TRP A 5 0.19 -87.25 29.04
N ALA A 6 1.20 -86.59 28.45
CA ALA A 6 1.40 -86.10 27.06
C ALA A 6 0.43 -85.02 26.51
N GLY A 7 0.81 -84.15 25.55
CA GLY A 7 2.13 -83.85 24.97
C GLY A 7 2.19 -83.95 23.43
N VAL A 8 2.55 -82.85 22.72
CA VAL A 8 2.64 -82.71 21.23
C VAL A 8 1.25 -82.77 20.55
N ALA A 9 0.83 -82.00 19.53
CA ALA A 9 1.13 -80.64 19.00
C ALA A 9 -0.12 -80.24 18.13
N LEU A 10 -0.17 -79.31 17.15
CA LEU A 10 0.78 -78.45 16.44
C LEU A 10 0.01 -77.24 15.79
N ALA A 11 0.74 -76.17 15.44
CA ALA A 11 0.43 -75.07 14.49
C ALA A 11 -1.03 -74.68 14.16
N LEU A 12 -1.37 -73.41 14.47
CA LEU A 12 -2.21 -72.57 13.60
C LEU A 12 -1.68 -71.12 13.67
N ALA A 13 -1.15 -70.61 12.56
CA ALA A 13 -0.49 -69.31 12.52
C ALA A 13 -1.50 -68.19 12.26
N VAL A 14 -1.70 -67.30 13.23
CA VAL A 14 -2.51 -66.08 13.06
C VAL A 14 -1.59 -64.91 12.68
N ALA A 15 -1.58 -64.56 11.40
CA ALA A 15 -0.87 -63.40 10.89
C ALA A 15 -1.65 -62.11 11.23
N CYS A 16 -1.46 -61.58 12.43
CA CYS A 16 -1.96 -60.24 12.81
C CYS A 16 -1.15 -59.15 12.08
N GLY A 17 -1.51 -58.90 10.82
CA GLY A 17 -0.97 -57.79 10.04
C GLY A 17 -1.44 -56.45 10.60
N VAL A 18 -0.61 -55.82 11.45
CA VAL A 18 -0.84 -54.46 11.94
C VAL A 18 -0.61 -53.48 10.79
N PHE A 19 -1.70 -53.03 10.16
CA PHE A 19 -1.68 -51.95 9.18
C PHE A 19 -1.43 -50.61 9.89
N GLY A 20 -0.18 -50.37 10.25
CA GLY A 20 0.28 -49.08 10.73
C GLY A 20 0.24 -48.07 9.59
N MET A 21 -0.88 -47.36 9.44
CA MET A 21 -0.93 -46.16 8.61
C MET A 21 -0.05 -45.08 9.23
N ALA A 22 1.21 -45.03 8.80
CA ALA A 22 2.06 -43.88 9.04
C ALA A 22 1.41 -42.67 8.35
N VAL A 23 0.91 -41.72 9.16
CA VAL A 23 0.54 -40.39 8.67
C VAL A 23 1.84 -39.68 8.31
N GLN A 24 2.27 -39.91 7.07
CA GLN A 24 3.43 -39.26 6.50
C GLN A 24 3.10 -37.77 6.39
N ALA A 25 3.63 -36.98 7.32
CA ALA A 25 3.54 -35.53 7.25
C ALA A 25 4.07 -35.09 5.87
N LYS A 26 3.25 -34.35 5.12
CA LYS A 26 3.75 -33.66 3.94
C LYS A 26 4.85 -32.72 4.40
N GLU A 27 6.06 -32.88 3.87
CA GLU A 27 7.03 -31.79 3.86
C GLU A 27 6.35 -30.60 3.15
N GLU A 28 6.37 -29.43 3.78
CA GLU A 28 5.85 -28.22 3.14
C GLU A 28 6.73 -27.89 1.93
N GLU A 29 6.14 -28.00 0.74
CA GLU A 29 6.82 -27.70 -0.52
C GLU A 29 7.21 -26.22 -0.53
N LYS A 30 8.49 -25.95 -0.25
CA LYS A 30 9.01 -24.58 -0.12
C LYS A 30 8.67 -23.77 -1.37
N LEU A 31 7.94 -22.68 -1.17
CA LEU A 31 7.49 -21.77 -2.24
C LEU A 31 8.66 -21.09 -2.98
N GLY A 32 9.88 -21.19 -2.44
CA GLY A 32 11.07 -20.52 -2.95
C GLY A 32 11.00 -19.03 -2.69
N THR A 33 11.58 -18.23 -3.59
CA THR A 33 11.64 -16.78 -3.41
C THR A 33 10.26 -16.15 -3.55
N VAL A 34 9.71 -15.70 -2.42
CA VAL A 34 8.48 -14.89 -2.33
C VAL A 34 8.89 -13.43 -2.21
N ILE A 35 8.39 -12.56 -3.10
CA ILE A 35 8.66 -11.12 -3.04
C ILE A 35 7.65 -10.38 -2.17
N GLY A 36 8.07 -9.31 -1.51
CA GLY A 36 7.18 -8.36 -0.86
C GLY A 36 6.88 -7.20 -1.80
N ILE A 37 5.60 -6.94 -2.07
CA ILE A 37 5.17 -5.80 -2.88
C ILE A 37 4.31 -4.87 -2.03
N ASP A 38 4.76 -3.63 -1.90
CA ASP A 38 3.88 -2.52 -1.55
C ASP A 38 3.16 -2.00 -2.79
N LEU A 39 1.83 -2.15 -2.83
CA LEU A 39 0.98 -1.66 -3.92
C LEU A 39 0.35 -0.33 -3.49
N GLY A 40 1.14 0.72 -3.30
CA GLY A 40 0.65 2.03 -2.87
C GLY A 40 -0.17 2.78 -3.92
N THR A 41 -0.98 3.77 -3.49
CA THR A 41 -1.92 4.50 -4.37
C THR A 41 -1.23 5.27 -5.51
N THR A 42 -0.11 5.93 -5.21
CA THR A 42 0.62 6.82 -6.13
C THR A 42 1.97 6.27 -6.58
N TYR A 43 2.59 5.44 -5.75
CA TYR A 43 3.83 4.72 -5.98
C TYR A 43 3.71 3.31 -5.39
N SER A 44 4.37 2.34 -6.02
CA SER A 44 4.54 0.97 -5.55
C SER A 44 6.03 0.68 -5.33
N CYS A 45 6.34 -0.21 -4.39
CA CYS A 45 7.70 -0.61 -4.04
C CYS A 45 7.80 -2.14 -3.97
N VAL A 46 8.94 -2.72 -4.34
CA VAL A 46 9.14 -4.18 -4.30
C VAL A 46 10.47 -4.53 -3.65
N GLY A 47 10.43 -5.51 -2.76
CA GLY A 47 11.58 -6.01 -2.02
C GLY A 47 11.62 -7.54 -1.97
N VAL A 48 12.79 -8.07 -1.61
CA VAL A 48 13.01 -9.50 -1.41
C VAL A 48 13.92 -9.74 -0.21
N TYR A 49 13.57 -10.69 0.66
CA TYR A 49 14.48 -11.14 1.71
C TYR A 49 15.44 -12.19 1.12
N LYS A 50 16.75 -11.91 1.17
CA LYS A 50 17.78 -12.74 0.55
C LYS A 50 19.10 -12.58 1.31
N ASN A 51 19.85 -13.68 1.48
CA ASN A 51 21.15 -13.68 2.16
C ASN A 51 21.13 -13.06 3.58
N GLY A 52 20.03 -13.23 4.32
CA GLY A 52 19.89 -12.73 5.69
C GLY A 52 19.48 -11.25 5.82
N ARG A 53 19.08 -10.58 4.73
CA ARG A 53 18.61 -9.18 4.76
C ARG A 53 17.52 -8.93 3.72
N VAL A 54 16.82 -7.80 3.82
CA VAL A 54 15.97 -7.31 2.73
C VAL A 54 16.80 -6.51 1.72
N GLU A 55 16.59 -6.79 0.44
CA GLU A 55 16.96 -5.92 -0.68
C GLU A 55 15.70 -5.21 -1.20
N ILE A 56 15.69 -3.87 -1.21
CA ILE A 56 14.68 -3.08 -1.90
C ILE A 56 15.14 -2.88 -3.35
N ILE A 57 14.33 -3.35 -4.30
CA ILE A 57 14.75 -3.52 -5.70
C ILE A 57 14.49 -2.23 -6.48
N ALA A 58 15.55 -1.69 -7.10
CA ALA A 58 15.43 -0.56 -8.02
C ALA A 58 14.89 -1.00 -9.39
N ASN A 59 14.05 -0.16 -10.00
CA ASN A 59 13.52 -0.39 -11.33
C ASN A 59 14.55 -0.11 -12.45
N ASP A 60 14.11 -0.26 -13.69
CA ASP A 60 14.87 -0.01 -14.93
C ASP A 60 15.36 1.44 -15.13
N GLN A 61 14.93 2.38 -14.29
CA GLN A 61 15.44 3.76 -14.23
C GLN A 61 16.28 4.04 -12.97
N GLY A 62 16.51 3.03 -12.12
CA GLY A 62 17.22 3.15 -10.84
C GLY A 62 16.34 3.62 -9.67
N ASN A 63 15.03 3.80 -9.87
CA ASN A 63 14.11 4.24 -8.82
C ASN A 63 13.66 3.04 -7.97
N ARG A 64 13.82 3.11 -6.64
CA ARG A 64 13.34 2.08 -5.69
C ARG A 64 11.83 2.05 -5.49
N ILE A 65 11.16 3.14 -5.84
CA ILE A 65 9.70 3.23 -5.90
C ILE A 65 9.30 3.59 -7.33
N THR A 66 8.29 2.92 -7.85
CA THR A 66 7.79 3.11 -9.22
C THR A 66 6.38 3.71 -9.17
N PRO A 67 6.04 4.75 -9.95
CA PRO A 67 4.69 5.30 -9.95
C PRO A 67 3.60 4.24 -10.19
N SER A 68 2.50 4.31 -9.46
CA SER A 68 1.31 3.46 -9.63
C SER A 68 0.46 3.94 -10.82
N TYR A 69 1.13 4.08 -11.97
CA TYR A 69 0.61 4.67 -13.20
C TYR A 69 0.63 3.64 -14.33
N VAL A 70 -0.44 3.62 -15.13
CA VAL A 70 -0.55 2.84 -16.37
C VAL A 70 -1.00 3.78 -17.48
N ALA A 71 -0.43 3.68 -18.68
CA ALA A 71 -0.89 4.46 -19.82
C ALA A 71 -1.01 3.60 -21.08
N PHE A 72 -2.02 3.90 -21.89
CA PHE A 72 -2.25 3.24 -23.16
C PHE A 72 -1.95 4.21 -24.31
N THR A 73 -1.07 3.75 -25.21
CA THR A 73 -0.89 4.33 -26.54
C THR A 73 -1.62 3.44 -27.56
N ASP A 74 -1.57 3.81 -28.83
CA ASP A 74 -2.21 3.03 -29.90
C ASP A 74 -1.42 1.77 -30.30
N SER A 75 -0.17 1.63 -29.82
CA SER A 75 0.73 0.51 -30.10
C SER A 75 1.16 -0.28 -28.87
N GLU A 76 1.22 0.34 -27.69
CA GLU A 76 1.79 -0.27 -26.48
C GLU A 76 1.12 0.21 -25.17
N ARG A 77 1.40 -0.52 -24.09
CA ARG A 77 1.02 -0.15 -22.72
C ARG A 77 2.26 0.22 -21.92
N LEU A 78 2.33 1.46 -21.47
CA LEU A 78 3.37 1.96 -20.57
C LEU A 78 2.93 1.77 -19.11
N ILE A 79 3.88 1.51 -18.22
CA ILE A 79 3.64 1.33 -16.78
C ILE A 79 4.77 2.04 -16.01
N GLY A 80 4.48 2.62 -14.85
CA GLY A 80 5.49 3.25 -14.00
C GLY A 80 5.92 4.64 -14.49
N ASP A 81 7.22 4.93 -14.37
CA ASP A 81 7.81 6.23 -14.72
C ASP A 81 7.50 6.63 -16.18
N ALA A 82 7.55 5.68 -17.12
CA ALA A 82 7.19 5.90 -18.51
C ALA A 82 5.74 6.40 -18.67
N ALA A 83 4.79 5.82 -17.94
CA ALA A 83 3.39 6.25 -17.95
C ALA A 83 3.21 7.63 -17.29
N LYS A 84 3.83 7.87 -16.13
CA LYS A 84 3.75 9.18 -15.42
C LYS A 84 4.33 10.31 -16.26
N ASN A 85 5.45 10.09 -16.96
CA ASN A 85 6.11 11.11 -17.78
C ASN A 85 5.22 11.63 -18.93
N GLN A 86 4.48 10.75 -19.62
CA GLN A 86 3.59 11.15 -20.72
C GLN A 86 2.18 11.62 -20.31
N ALA A 87 1.86 11.65 -19.01
CA ALA A 87 0.54 12.04 -18.49
C ALA A 87 0.07 13.43 -18.97
N THR A 88 0.98 14.37 -19.18
CA THR A 88 0.70 15.73 -19.68
C THR A 88 0.49 15.80 -21.20
N VAL A 89 0.71 14.72 -21.93
CA VAL A 89 0.49 14.60 -23.38
C VAL A 89 -0.73 13.71 -23.68
N ASN A 90 -0.94 12.67 -22.86
CA ASN A 90 -1.97 11.65 -23.05
C ASN A 90 -2.94 11.56 -21.84
N PRO A 91 -3.52 12.68 -21.34
CA PRO A 91 -4.15 12.73 -20.02
C PRO A 91 -5.40 11.85 -19.87
N LYS A 92 -6.11 11.57 -20.98
CA LYS A 92 -7.31 10.72 -20.98
C LYS A 92 -7.03 9.21 -21.01
N ARG A 93 -5.80 8.82 -21.35
CA ARG A 93 -5.37 7.41 -21.46
C ARG A 93 -4.28 7.05 -20.47
N THR A 94 -4.08 7.90 -19.46
CA THR A 94 -3.14 7.71 -18.36
C THR A 94 -3.91 7.58 -17.06
N ILE A 95 -3.81 6.41 -16.45
CA ILE A 95 -4.51 5.97 -15.25
C ILE A 95 -3.55 6.06 -14.07
N TYR A 96 -4.06 6.55 -12.95
CA TYR A 96 -3.40 6.71 -11.66
C TYR A 96 -4.48 6.62 -10.56
N ASP A 97 -4.06 6.54 -9.29
CA ASP A 97 -4.93 6.47 -8.11
C ASP A 97 -5.94 5.30 -8.10
N VAL A 98 -5.78 4.28 -8.95
CA VAL A 98 -6.76 3.21 -9.15
C VAL A 98 -7.07 2.41 -7.87
N LYS A 99 -6.15 2.42 -6.89
CA LYS A 99 -6.33 1.85 -5.54
C LYS A 99 -7.48 2.51 -4.76
N ARG A 100 -7.88 3.75 -5.08
CA ARG A 100 -9.10 4.37 -4.53
C ARG A 100 -10.37 3.65 -5.00
N LEU A 101 -10.39 3.19 -6.26
CA LEU A 101 -11.53 2.55 -6.92
C LEU A 101 -11.66 1.03 -6.63
N ILE A 102 -10.56 0.36 -6.25
CA ILE A 102 -10.51 -1.10 -6.12
C ILE A 102 -11.48 -1.61 -5.05
N GLY A 103 -12.26 -2.65 -5.41
CA GLY A 103 -13.27 -3.27 -4.54
C GLY A 103 -14.51 -2.41 -4.24
N ARG A 104 -14.67 -1.23 -4.86
CA ARG A 104 -15.83 -0.34 -4.61
C ARG A 104 -17.00 -0.59 -5.55
N LYS A 105 -18.16 -0.06 -5.16
CA LYS A 105 -19.35 0.10 -6.02
C LYS A 105 -19.25 1.43 -6.75
N PHE A 106 -19.81 1.51 -7.97
CA PHE A 106 -19.79 2.74 -8.78
C PHE A 106 -20.51 3.90 -8.07
N GLU A 107 -21.60 3.62 -7.36
CA GLU A 107 -22.41 4.61 -6.63
C GLU A 107 -21.78 5.12 -5.32
N ASP A 108 -20.61 4.63 -4.93
CA ASP A 108 -19.89 5.11 -3.74
C ASP A 108 -19.61 6.62 -3.85
N LYS A 109 -19.87 7.36 -2.77
CA LYS A 109 -19.70 8.82 -2.70
C LYS A 109 -18.29 9.25 -3.03
N GLU A 110 -17.28 8.47 -2.63
CA GLU A 110 -15.88 8.78 -2.95
C GLU A 110 -15.56 8.46 -4.42
N VAL A 111 -16.10 7.39 -5.00
CA VAL A 111 -15.97 7.11 -6.44
C VAL A 111 -16.64 8.21 -7.28
N GLN A 112 -17.81 8.69 -6.87
CA GLN A 112 -18.52 9.82 -7.52
C GLN A 112 -17.90 11.20 -7.23
N ARG A 113 -16.96 11.29 -6.28
CA ARG A 113 -16.09 12.45 -6.04
C ARG A 113 -14.88 12.37 -6.97
N ASP A 114 -14.12 11.28 -6.91
CA ASP A 114 -12.88 11.08 -7.66
C ASP A 114 -13.10 11.09 -9.17
N LYS A 115 -14.24 10.55 -9.66
CA LYS A 115 -14.67 10.66 -11.06
C LYS A 115 -14.72 12.10 -11.61
N LYS A 116 -14.81 13.12 -10.75
CA LYS A 116 -14.79 14.55 -11.15
C LYS A 116 -13.38 15.16 -11.13
N LEU A 117 -12.38 14.44 -10.63
CA LEU A 117 -11.00 14.87 -10.41
C LEU A 117 -10.00 14.12 -11.30
N MET A 118 -10.35 12.90 -11.73
CA MET A 118 -9.56 12.10 -12.68
C MET A 118 -9.65 12.66 -14.10
N SER A 119 -8.56 12.52 -14.87
CA SER A 119 -8.52 12.95 -16.28
C SER A 119 -8.95 11.86 -17.28
N TYR A 120 -9.22 10.64 -16.81
CA TYR A 120 -9.68 9.49 -17.59
C TYR A 120 -11.15 9.14 -17.25
N ASP A 121 -11.85 8.44 -18.15
CA ASP A 121 -13.27 8.11 -17.96
C ASP A 121 -13.45 6.98 -16.93
N ILE A 122 -14.30 7.20 -15.93
CA ILE A 122 -14.82 6.15 -15.04
C ILE A 122 -16.29 5.87 -15.40
N VAL A 123 -16.58 4.65 -15.83
CA VAL A 123 -17.92 4.20 -16.28
C VAL A 123 -18.48 3.14 -15.33
N ASP A 124 -19.80 2.95 -15.34
CA ASP A 124 -20.43 1.83 -14.62
C ASP A 124 -20.46 0.58 -15.51
N LYS A 125 -20.22 -0.58 -14.90
CA LYS A 125 -20.49 -1.89 -15.48
C LYS A 125 -21.04 -2.80 -14.38
N ALA A 126 -22.36 -2.98 -14.37
CA ALA A 126 -23.08 -3.80 -13.39
C ALA A 126 -22.81 -3.40 -11.92
N GLY A 127 -22.78 -2.10 -11.63
CA GLY A 127 -22.57 -1.55 -10.29
C GLY A 127 -21.10 -1.44 -9.87
N LYS A 128 -20.14 -1.83 -10.70
CA LYS A 128 -18.69 -1.66 -10.47
C LYS A 128 -18.13 -0.46 -11.27
N PRO A 129 -17.22 0.34 -10.69
CA PRO A 129 -16.51 1.37 -11.43
C PRO A 129 -15.45 0.74 -12.31
N MET A 130 -15.49 1.03 -13.62
CA MET A 130 -14.51 0.57 -14.60
C MET A 130 -13.80 1.78 -15.20
N VAL A 131 -12.53 1.60 -15.55
CA VAL A 131 -11.75 2.57 -16.33
C VAL A 131 -12.04 2.37 -17.81
N GLN A 132 -12.46 3.43 -18.52
CA GLN A 132 -12.61 3.42 -19.97
C GLN A 132 -11.48 4.25 -20.62
N VAL A 133 -10.85 3.69 -21.65
CA VAL A 133 -9.84 4.36 -22.48
C VAL A 133 -10.04 4.03 -23.96
N ASP A 134 -9.61 4.93 -24.84
CA ASP A 134 -9.59 4.70 -26.29
C ASP A 134 -8.20 4.20 -26.73
N VAL A 135 -8.14 3.05 -27.40
CA VAL A 135 -6.88 2.40 -27.82
C VAL A 135 -7.01 2.03 -29.29
N ALA A 136 -6.27 2.73 -30.16
CA ALA A 136 -6.36 2.60 -31.62
C ALA A 136 -7.79 2.81 -32.19
N GLY A 137 -8.61 3.66 -31.55
CA GLY A 137 -10.01 3.91 -31.93
C GLY A 137 -11.02 2.93 -31.32
N GLU A 138 -10.57 1.94 -30.54
CA GLU A 138 -11.45 1.03 -29.80
C GLU A 138 -11.59 1.48 -28.34
N LYS A 139 -12.84 1.58 -27.85
CA LYS A 139 -13.10 1.78 -26.41
C LYS A 139 -12.85 0.50 -25.63
N LYS A 140 -11.79 0.48 -24.82
CA LYS A 140 -11.44 -0.62 -23.92
C LYS A 140 -11.83 -0.25 -22.50
N VAL A 141 -12.40 -1.23 -21.78
CA VAL A 141 -13.00 -1.04 -20.45
C VAL A 141 -12.36 -2.04 -19.50
N PHE A 142 -11.50 -1.55 -18.62
CA PHE A 142 -10.72 -2.33 -17.67
C PHE A 142 -11.24 -2.16 -16.24
N SER A 143 -11.15 -3.21 -15.44
CA SER A 143 -11.48 -3.14 -14.02
C SER A 143 -10.33 -2.51 -13.20
N PRO A 144 -10.59 -1.97 -12.00
CA PRO A 144 -9.54 -1.51 -11.10
C PRO A 144 -8.55 -2.62 -10.74
N GLU A 145 -9.03 -3.87 -10.63
CA GLU A 145 -8.23 -5.08 -10.43
C GLU A 145 -7.31 -5.34 -11.63
N GLU A 146 -7.80 -5.23 -12.87
CA GLU A 146 -6.99 -5.40 -14.09
C GLU A 146 -5.88 -4.34 -14.19
N ILE A 147 -6.18 -3.05 -13.96
CA ILE A 147 -5.14 -2.00 -13.98
C ILE A 147 -4.12 -2.22 -12.86
N SER A 148 -4.57 -2.61 -11.66
CA SER A 148 -3.67 -2.93 -10.54
C SER A 148 -2.77 -4.13 -10.84
N ALA A 149 -3.29 -5.13 -11.57
CA ALA A 149 -2.51 -6.27 -12.04
C ALA A 149 -1.38 -5.86 -13.01
N MET A 150 -1.57 -4.80 -13.80
CA MET A 150 -0.52 -4.26 -14.67
C MET A 150 0.61 -3.61 -13.86
N ILE A 151 0.27 -2.93 -12.75
CA ILE A 151 1.27 -2.38 -11.80
C ILE A 151 2.02 -3.52 -11.10
N LEU A 152 1.30 -4.54 -10.60
CA LEU A 152 1.90 -5.73 -9.98
C LEU A 152 2.78 -6.52 -10.96
N GLN A 153 2.41 -6.61 -12.24
CA GLN A 153 3.25 -7.19 -13.28
C GLN A 153 4.58 -6.42 -13.41
N LYS A 154 4.55 -5.08 -13.46
CA LYS A 154 5.80 -4.27 -13.50
C LYS A 154 6.67 -4.47 -12.23
N MET A 155 6.06 -4.70 -11.07
CA MET A 155 6.80 -5.02 -9.82
C MET A 155 7.43 -6.42 -9.89
N LYS A 156 6.71 -7.41 -10.42
CA LYS A 156 7.23 -8.74 -10.74
C LYS A 156 8.37 -8.67 -11.75
N ASP A 157 8.19 -8.01 -12.89
CA ASP A 157 9.22 -7.85 -13.94
C ASP A 157 10.52 -7.24 -13.38
N THR A 158 10.37 -6.24 -12.51
CA THR A 158 11.49 -5.59 -11.80
C THR A 158 12.23 -6.57 -10.89
N ALA A 159 11.50 -7.40 -10.15
CA ALA A 159 12.10 -8.43 -9.30
C ALA A 159 12.71 -9.60 -10.11
N GLU A 160 12.07 -10.04 -11.19
CA GLU A 160 12.59 -11.08 -12.08
C GLU A 160 13.90 -10.65 -12.75
N ALA A 161 13.99 -9.39 -13.18
CA ALA A 161 15.22 -8.80 -13.74
C ALA A 161 16.37 -8.74 -12.72
N PHE A 162 16.08 -8.38 -11.46
CA PHE A 162 17.08 -8.35 -10.38
C PHE A 162 17.51 -9.76 -9.92
N LEU A 163 16.57 -10.72 -9.90
CA LEU A 163 16.83 -12.08 -9.42
C LEU A 163 17.41 -13.02 -10.49
N GLY A 164 17.30 -12.67 -11.77
CA GLY A 164 17.74 -13.50 -12.90
C GLY A 164 16.90 -14.77 -13.11
N LYS A 165 15.68 -14.81 -12.55
CA LYS A 165 14.77 -15.96 -12.57
C LYS A 165 13.32 -15.49 -12.43
N SER A 166 12.37 -16.30 -12.91
CA SER A 166 10.94 -15.98 -12.76
C SER A 166 10.46 -16.09 -11.30
N VAL A 167 9.53 -15.22 -10.92
CA VAL A 167 8.92 -15.11 -9.59
C VAL A 167 7.43 -15.46 -9.70
N LYS A 168 7.00 -16.43 -8.90
CA LYS A 168 5.61 -16.94 -8.89
C LYS A 168 4.81 -16.54 -7.66
N HIS A 169 5.46 -16.10 -6.59
CA HIS A 169 4.86 -15.96 -5.27
C HIS A 169 5.11 -14.55 -4.72
N ALA A 170 4.09 -13.95 -4.12
CA ALA A 170 4.20 -12.63 -3.49
C ALA A 170 3.42 -12.53 -2.17
N VAL A 171 3.91 -11.66 -1.30
CA VAL A 171 3.13 -10.99 -0.24
C VAL A 171 2.77 -9.60 -0.78
N VAL A 172 1.50 -9.23 -0.73
CA VAL A 172 1.01 -7.93 -1.25
C VAL A 172 0.35 -7.14 -0.12
N THR A 173 0.62 -5.84 -0.04
CA THR A 173 0.10 -4.98 1.03
C THR A 173 -1.30 -4.43 0.72
N VAL A 174 -2.04 -4.12 1.78
CA VAL A 174 -3.30 -3.35 1.74
C VAL A 174 -3.40 -2.39 2.93
N PRO A 175 -4.13 -1.27 2.80
CA PRO A 175 -4.43 -0.37 3.91
C PRO A 175 -5.11 -1.15 5.03
N ALA A 176 -4.79 -0.88 6.29
CA ALA A 176 -5.37 -1.62 7.40
C ALA A 176 -6.91 -1.47 7.41
N TYR A 177 -7.42 -0.28 7.10
CA TYR A 177 -8.85 0.00 7.01
C TYR A 177 -9.53 -0.44 5.69
N PHE A 178 -8.89 -1.25 4.83
CA PHE A 178 -9.57 -1.89 3.69
C PHE A 178 -10.58 -2.95 4.16
N ASN A 179 -11.77 -2.91 3.56
CA ASN A 179 -12.79 -3.95 3.77
C ASN A 179 -12.51 -5.22 2.94
N ASP A 180 -13.26 -6.29 3.22
CA ASP A 180 -13.11 -7.61 2.59
C ASP A 180 -13.12 -7.57 1.04
N ALA A 181 -14.08 -6.85 0.44
CA ALA A 181 -14.18 -6.74 -1.02
C ALA A 181 -12.95 -6.05 -1.65
N GLN A 182 -12.34 -5.09 -0.95
CA GLN A 182 -11.10 -4.44 -1.41
C GLN A 182 -9.88 -5.35 -1.25
N ARG A 183 -9.84 -6.16 -0.18
CA ARG A 183 -8.79 -7.15 0.07
C ARG A 183 -8.82 -8.27 -0.98
N GLN A 184 -10.00 -8.82 -1.26
CA GLN A 184 -10.19 -9.82 -2.30
C GLN A 184 -9.87 -9.26 -3.70
N ALA A 185 -10.36 -8.07 -4.04
CA ALA A 185 -10.06 -7.42 -5.32
C ALA A 185 -8.55 -7.15 -5.53
N THR A 186 -7.80 -6.86 -4.45
CA THR A 186 -6.33 -6.73 -4.49
C THR A 186 -5.64 -8.09 -4.71
N LYS A 187 -6.16 -9.17 -4.09
CA LYS A 187 -5.69 -10.54 -4.30
C LYS A 187 -5.97 -11.05 -5.72
N ASP A 188 -7.12 -10.68 -6.28
CA ASP A 188 -7.51 -10.98 -7.66
C ASP A 188 -6.58 -10.27 -8.64
N ALA A 189 -6.24 -8.99 -8.41
CA ALA A 189 -5.24 -8.26 -9.19
C ALA A 189 -3.86 -8.98 -9.21
N GLY A 190 -3.40 -9.50 -8.07
CA GLY A 190 -2.19 -10.32 -8.01
C GLY A 190 -2.30 -11.59 -8.85
N THR A 191 -3.44 -12.27 -8.78
CA THR A 191 -3.71 -13.48 -9.58
C THR A 191 -3.71 -13.17 -11.08
N ILE A 192 -4.29 -12.05 -11.51
CA ILE A 192 -4.29 -11.57 -12.90
C ILE A 192 -2.86 -11.23 -13.38
N SER A 193 -1.96 -10.76 -12.50
CA SER A 193 -0.54 -10.54 -12.79
C SER A 193 0.31 -11.82 -12.83
N GLY A 194 -0.31 -12.99 -12.72
CA GLY A 194 0.39 -14.27 -12.65
C GLY A 194 1.29 -14.39 -11.41
N LEU A 195 0.85 -13.82 -10.29
CA LEU A 195 1.42 -14.01 -8.95
C LEU A 195 0.43 -14.81 -8.08
N ASN A 196 0.91 -15.88 -7.47
CA ASN A 196 0.24 -16.47 -6.32
C ASN A 196 0.44 -15.56 -5.10
N VAL A 197 -0.61 -14.84 -4.70
CA VAL A 197 -0.61 -13.99 -3.51
C VAL A 197 -0.76 -14.88 -2.28
N VAL A 198 0.39 -15.26 -1.69
CA VAL A 198 0.51 -16.18 -0.55
C VAL A 198 -0.11 -15.58 0.70
N ARG A 199 0.06 -14.26 0.89
CA ARG A 199 -0.51 -13.51 2.01
C ARG A 199 -0.83 -12.07 1.56
N ILE A 200 -1.99 -11.58 1.97
CA ILE A 200 -2.27 -10.14 2.06
C ILE A 200 -1.83 -9.69 3.46
N ILE A 201 -1.09 -8.58 3.56
CA ILE A 201 -0.63 -8.01 4.84
C ILE A 201 -1.08 -6.55 4.97
N ASN A 202 -1.39 -6.12 6.20
CA ASN A 202 -1.73 -4.72 6.47
C ASN A 202 -0.48 -3.83 6.36
N GLU A 203 -0.59 -2.69 5.67
CA GLU A 203 0.47 -1.68 5.47
C GLU A 203 1.19 -1.28 6.78
N PRO A 204 0.49 -0.86 7.85
CA PRO A 204 1.13 -0.54 9.12
C PRO A 204 1.72 -1.77 9.84
N THR A 205 1.12 -2.97 9.72
CA THR A 205 1.69 -4.21 10.29
C THR A 205 2.99 -4.60 9.59
N ALA A 206 3.09 -4.43 8.26
CA ALA A 206 4.34 -4.60 7.53
C ALA A 206 5.40 -3.56 7.98
N ALA A 207 5.03 -2.29 8.10
CA ALA A 207 5.96 -1.28 8.59
C ALA A 207 6.39 -1.49 10.07
N ALA A 208 5.53 -2.08 10.90
CA ALA A 208 5.90 -2.51 12.25
C ALA A 208 6.99 -3.59 12.24
N ILE A 209 6.89 -4.60 11.36
CA ILE A 209 7.96 -5.61 11.15
C ILE A 209 9.27 -4.92 10.74
N ALA A 210 9.22 -3.98 9.80
CA ALA A 210 10.39 -3.23 9.34
C ALA A 210 11.00 -2.33 10.43
N TYR A 211 10.21 -1.85 11.39
CA TYR A 211 10.72 -1.16 12.58
C TYR A 211 11.29 -2.13 13.62
N GLY A 212 10.61 -3.26 13.84
CA GLY A 212 10.81 -4.16 14.99
C GLY A 212 11.86 -5.26 14.82
N LEU A 213 12.21 -5.64 13.59
CA LEU A 213 13.09 -6.78 13.29
C LEU A 213 14.39 -6.80 14.13
N ASP A 214 15.09 -5.67 14.21
CA ASP A 214 16.35 -5.54 14.95
C ASP A 214 16.17 -5.14 16.44
N LYS A 215 14.92 -5.01 16.93
CA LYS A 215 14.60 -4.43 18.25
C LYS A 215 14.61 -5.47 19.36
N LYS A 216 15.81 -5.83 19.80
CA LYS A 216 16.03 -6.70 20.97
C LYS A 216 15.77 -5.89 22.26
N GLY A 217 14.87 -6.39 23.12
CA GLY A 217 14.37 -5.68 24.30
C GLY A 217 13.24 -6.43 25.00
N GLY A 218 12.53 -5.77 25.93
CA GLY A 218 11.21 -6.24 26.40
C GLY A 218 10.07 -5.58 25.61
N GLU A 219 8.85 -5.95 25.98
CA GLU A 219 7.57 -5.43 25.48
C GLU A 219 7.57 -3.90 25.23
N LYS A 220 7.02 -3.48 24.10
CA LYS A 220 6.81 -2.07 23.73
C LYS A 220 5.48 -1.82 23.03
N ASN A 221 4.82 -0.73 23.39
CA ASN A 221 3.67 -0.21 22.67
C ASN A 221 4.11 0.79 21.60
N ILE A 222 3.91 0.49 20.33
CA ILE A 222 4.20 1.39 19.21
C ILE A 222 2.91 1.88 18.55
N LEU A 223 2.91 3.10 18.03
CA LEU A 223 1.90 3.57 17.09
C LEU A 223 2.55 3.74 15.73
N VAL A 224 2.01 3.03 14.73
CA VAL A 224 2.34 3.26 13.32
C VAL A 224 1.34 4.28 12.77
N PHE A 225 1.87 5.39 12.24
CA PHE A 225 1.10 6.41 11.54
C PHE A 225 1.52 6.37 10.07
N ASP A 226 0.65 5.83 9.22
CA ASP A 226 0.87 5.73 7.78
C ASP A 226 0.01 6.76 7.03
N LEU A 227 0.65 7.73 6.39
CA LEU A 227 -0.02 8.72 5.56
C LEU A 227 0.57 8.69 4.15
N GLY A 228 -0.01 7.83 3.31
CA GLY A 228 0.44 7.54 1.96
C GLY A 228 -0.03 8.56 0.90
N GLY A 229 -0.22 8.06 -0.33
CA GLY A 229 -0.67 8.84 -1.48
C GLY A 229 -2.16 9.15 -1.51
N GLY A 230 -3.00 8.26 -0.97
CA GLY A 230 -4.45 8.47 -0.89
C GLY A 230 -5.16 7.70 0.22
N THR A 231 -4.39 7.09 1.11
CA THR A 231 -4.84 6.30 2.26
C THR A 231 -4.13 6.79 3.51
N PHE A 232 -4.86 6.77 4.63
CA PHE A 232 -4.35 7.09 5.95
C PHE A 232 -4.73 5.96 6.91
N ASP A 233 -3.77 5.35 7.57
CA ASP A 233 -3.98 4.32 8.59
C ASP A 233 -3.20 4.65 9.87
N VAL A 234 -3.78 4.27 11.00
CA VAL A 234 -3.17 4.30 12.32
C VAL A 234 -3.38 2.95 12.97
N SER A 235 -2.31 2.27 13.35
CA SER A 235 -2.38 1.04 14.14
C SER A 235 -1.53 1.17 15.38
N ILE A 236 -2.04 0.68 16.50
CA ILE A 236 -1.28 0.49 17.73
C ILE A 236 -0.93 -0.99 17.83
N LEU A 237 0.35 -1.28 18.07
CA LEU A 237 0.86 -2.64 18.20
C LEU A 237 1.69 -2.78 19.47
N THR A 238 1.52 -3.92 20.14
CA THR A 238 2.52 -4.45 21.09
C THR A 238 3.58 -5.21 20.30
N ILE A 239 4.85 -4.98 20.62
CA ILE A 239 5.98 -5.76 20.11
C ILE A 239 6.74 -6.34 21.30
N ASP A 240 6.85 -7.66 21.37
CA ASP A 240 7.70 -8.36 22.33
C ASP A 240 8.46 -9.52 21.65
N ASN A 241 9.78 -9.44 21.62
CA ASN A 241 10.70 -10.50 21.19
C ASN A 241 10.32 -11.29 19.90
N GLY A 242 9.78 -10.59 18.89
CA GLY A 242 9.38 -11.17 17.60
C GLY A 242 7.87 -11.40 17.45
N VAL A 243 7.10 -11.32 18.53
CA VAL A 243 5.63 -11.22 18.48
C VAL A 243 5.24 -9.79 18.17
N PHE A 244 4.35 -9.61 17.18
CA PHE A 244 3.72 -8.35 16.81
C PHE A 244 2.20 -8.51 16.92
N GLU A 245 1.57 -7.84 17.88
CA GLU A 245 0.13 -7.89 18.11
C GLU A 245 -0.53 -6.53 17.84
N VAL A 246 -1.45 -6.47 16.88
CA VAL A 246 -2.23 -5.25 16.59
C VAL A 246 -3.37 -5.14 17.61
N ILE A 247 -3.26 -4.19 18.54
CA ILE A 247 -4.27 -3.95 19.58
C ILE A 247 -5.50 -3.25 18.98
N ALA A 248 -5.26 -2.20 18.17
CA ALA A 248 -6.31 -1.37 17.59
C ALA A 248 -5.86 -0.77 16.25
N THR A 249 -6.80 -0.57 15.33
CA THR A 249 -6.53 0.08 14.04
C THR A 249 -7.70 0.95 13.57
N HIS A 250 -7.39 2.17 13.10
CA HIS A 250 -8.35 3.13 12.54
C HIS A 250 -7.74 3.85 11.34
N GLY A 251 -8.55 4.24 10.36
CA GLY A 251 -8.03 4.95 9.19
C GLY A 251 -9.06 5.81 8.47
N ASP A 252 -8.60 6.36 7.34
CA ASP A 252 -9.39 7.00 6.31
C ASP A 252 -8.84 6.57 4.94
N THR A 253 -9.55 5.65 4.31
CA THR A 253 -9.13 5.06 3.02
C THR A 253 -9.11 6.06 1.84
N HIS A 254 -9.55 7.31 2.04
CA HIS A 254 -9.67 8.34 1.00
C HIS A 254 -9.00 9.67 1.37
N LEU A 255 -8.02 9.64 2.27
CA LEU A 255 -7.21 10.78 2.70
C LEU A 255 -5.72 10.51 2.45
N GLY A 256 -5.03 11.34 1.66
CA GLY A 256 -3.58 11.28 1.53
C GLY A 256 -2.96 12.37 0.67
N GLY A 257 -1.75 12.10 0.18
CA GLY A 257 -0.93 13.03 -0.59
C GLY A 257 -1.63 13.73 -1.78
N GLU A 258 -2.51 13.05 -2.51
CA GLU A 258 -3.24 13.60 -3.66
C GLU A 258 -4.35 14.57 -3.24
N ASP A 259 -4.94 14.41 -2.06
CA ASP A 259 -5.90 15.38 -1.52
C ASP A 259 -5.21 16.73 -1.25
N PHE A 260 -3.95 16.68 -0.78
CA PHE A 260 -3.16 17.88 -0.53
C PHE A 260 -2.74 18.58 -1.83
N ASP A 261 -2.44 17.82 -2.88
CA ASP A 261 -2.16 18.39 -4.22
C ASP A 261 -3.42 18.97 -4.84
N GLN A 262 -4.57 18.30 -4.72
CA GLN A 262 -5.86 18.81 -5.17
C GLN A 262 -6.20 20.16 -4.54
N ARG A 263 -5.92 20.37 -3.24
CA ARG A 263 -6.09 21.68 -2.57
C ARG A 263 -5.14 22.76 -3.14
N VAL A 264 -3.91 22.39 -3.51
CA VAL A 264 -2.95 23.29 -4.18
C VAL A 264 -3.40 23.61 -5.61
N MET A 265 -3.85 22.61 -6.37
CA MET A 265 -4.42 22.78 -7.72
C MET A 265 -5.62 23.72 -7.69
N GLU A 266 -6.57 23.53 -6.78
CA GLU A 266 -7.74 24.39 -6.65
C GLU A 266 -7.38 25.85 -6.32
N TYR A 267 -6.39 26.06 -5.46
CA TYR A 267 -5.86 27.40 -5.17
C TYR A 267 -5.29 28.03 -6.44
N PHE A 268 -4.48 27.29 -7.20
CA PHE A 268 -3.90 27.81 -8.44
C PHE A 268 -4.93 28.01 -9.55
N ILE A 269 -5.90 27.12 -9.75
CA ILE A 269 -7.00 27.31 -10.71
C ILE A 269 -7.76 28.62 -10.43
N LYS A 270 -8.07 28.90 -9.15
CA LYS A 270 -8.70 30.15 -8.71
C LYS A 270 -7.79 31.37 -8.93
N LEU A 271 -6.47 31.22 -8.75
CA LEU A 271 -5.47 32.27 -9.02
C LEU A 271 -5.33 32.56 -10.53
N ILE A 272 -5.17 31.52 -11.35
CA ILE A 272 -5.06 31.59 -12.82
C ILE A 272 -6.26 32.33 -13.40
N LYS A 273 -7.48 31.93 -13.01
CA LYS A 273 -8.72 32.57 -13.44
C LYS A 273 -8.84 34.04 -13.01
N LYS A 274 -8.23 34.43 -11.88
CA LYS A 274 -8.26 35.81 -11.35
C LYS A 274 -7.15 36.72 -11.92
N LYS A 275 -5.93 36.21 -12.09
CA LYS A 275 -4.73 37.01 -12.42
C LYS A 275 -4.37 36.95 -13.91
N TYR A 276 -4.66 35.84 -14.56
CA TYR A 276 -4.35 35.59 -15.98
C TYR A 276 -5.63 35.52 -16.85
N SER A 277 -6.81 35.76 -16.26
CA SER A 277 -8.12 35.76 -16.92
C SER A 277 -8.47 34.47 -17.69
N LYS A 278 -7.78 33.36 -17.43
CA LYS A 278 -7.93 32.09 -18.13
C LYS A 278 -8.57 31.04 -17.23
N ASP A 279 -9.58 30.34 -17.72
CA ASP A 279 -10.10 29.14 -17.07
C ASP A 279 -9.46 27.91 -17.71
N ILE A 280 -8.87 27.03 -16.89
CA ILE A 280 -8.21 25.79 -17.32
C ILE A 280 -9.00 24.53 -16.91
N THR A 281 -10.17 24.67 -16.28
CA THR A 281 -10.95 23.52 -15.77
C THR A 281 -11.46 22.57 -16.85
N GLY A 282 -11.57 23.02 -18.10
CA GLY A 282 -11.88 22.18 -19.26
C GLY A 282 -10.65 21.56 -19.97
N ASP A 283 -9.42 21.96 -19.60
CA ASP A 283 -8.19 21.52 -20.26
C ASP A 283 -7.46 20.46 -19.41
N ALA A 284 -7.67 19.19 -19.75
CA ALA A 284 -7.04 18.06 -19.09
C ALA A 284 -5.50 18.07 -19.18
N ARG A 285 -4.91 18.73 -20.19
CA ARG A 285 -3.44 18.88 -20.34
C ARG A 285 -2.91 19.97 -19.42
N ALA A 286 -3.59 21.12 -19.35
CA ALA A 286 -3.27 22.16 -18.37
C ALA A 286 -3.41 21.67 -16.93
N LEU A 287 -4.48 20.92 -16.63
CA LEU A 287 -4.70 20.31 -15.31
C LEU A 287 -3.62 19.28 -14.95
N GLN A 288 -3.18 18.42 -15.88
CA GLN A 288 -2.09 17.48 -15.61
C GLN A 288 -0.72 18.16 -15.46
N LYS A 289 -0.45 19.24 -16.22
CA LYS A 289 0.73 20.09 -15.97
C LYS A 289 0.69 20.66 -14.54
N LEU A 290 -0.47 21.16 -14.10
CA LEU A 290 -0.63 21.73 -12.77
C LEU A 290 -0.55 20.68 -11.66
N ARG A 291 -1.09 19.46 -11.83
CA ARG A 291 -0.94 18.36 -10.86
C ARG A 291 0.53 18.04 -10.62
N ARG A 292 1.32 17.89 -11.70
CA ARG A 292 2.74 17.55 -11.63
C ARG A 292 3.56 18.59 -10.85
N GLU A 293 3.36 19.88 -11.13
CA GLU A 293 4.08 20.93 -10.37
C GLU A 293 3.49 21.17 -8.97
N ALA A 294 2.22 20.84 -8.71
CA ALA A 294 1.65 20.84 -7.36
C ALA A 294 2.29 19.75 -6.47
N GLU A 295 2.40 18.51 -6.96
CA GLU A 295 3.12 17.41 -6.28
C GLU A 295 4.57 17.82 -5.99
N ARG A 296 5.26 18.36 -7.00
CA ARG A 296 6.65 18.84 -6.88
C ARG A 296 6.77 19.96 -5.84
N ALA A 297 5.84 20.92 -5.82
CA ALA A 297 5.81 22.01 -4.86
C ALA A 297 5.53 21.50 -3.43
N LYS A 298 4.58 20.58 -3.24
CA LYS A 298 4.34 19.88 -1.96
C LYS A 298 5.63 19.23 -1.45
N ARG A 299 6.30 18.43 -2.29
CA ARG A 299 7.56 17.74 -1.92
C ARG A 299 8.69 18.71 -1.59
N ALA A 300 8.81 19.82 -2.33
CA ALA A 300 9.79 20.87 -2.02
C ALA A 300 9.50 21.59 -0.70
N LEU A 301 8.23 21.93 -0.42
CA LEU A 301 7.83 22.64 0.80
C LEU A 301 8.00 21.83 2.08
N SER A 302 8.18 20.51 2.01
CA SER A 302 8.57 19.69 3.16
C SER A 302 9.96 20.03 3.70
N SER A 303 10.86 20.59 2.89
CA SER A 303 12.17 21.09 3.33
C SER A 303 12.30 22.62 3.22
N GLN A 304 11.74 23.23 2.18
CA GLN A 304 11.81 24.67 1.90
C GLN A 304 10.62 25.45 2.49
N HIS A 305 10.81 26.73 2.82
CA HIS A 305 9.72 27.59 3.31
C HIS A 305 8.88 28.21 2.18
N GLN A 306 9.42 28.25 0.96
CA GLN A 306 8.80 28.79 -0.24
C GLN A 306 9.38 28.10 -1.48
N VAL A 307 8.55 27.94 -2.52
CA VAL A 307 8.91 27.46 -3.85
C VAL A 307 8.19 28.31 -4.90
N ARG A 308 8.63 28.28 -6.16
CA ARG A 308 7.85 28.81 -7.29
C ARG A 308 7.22 27.64 -8.07
N VAL A 309 5.95 27.80 -8.43
CA VAL A 309 5.22 26.92 -9.33
C VAL A 309 5.28 27.57 -10.71
N GLU A 310 6.03 26.94 -11.60
CA GLU A 310 6.39 27.48 -12.91
C GLU A 310 5.99 26.47 -14.00
N ILE A 311 5.14 26.91 -14.93
CA ILE A 311 4.60 26.08 -16.01
C ILE A 311 4.59 26.88 -17.30
N GLU A 312 5.53 26.56 -18.18
CA GLU A 312 5.57 27.07 -19.55
C GLU A 312 4.38 26.58 -20.37
N SER A 313 3.76 27.48 -21.14
CA SER A 313 2.61 27.25 -22.00
C SER A 313 1.52 26.43 -21.32
N LEU A 314 1.08 26.86 -20.12
CA LEU A 314 0.05 26.19 -19.34
C LEU A 314 -1.24 26.02 -20.15
N ALA A 315 -1.74 27.10 -20.76
CA ALA A 315 -2.84 27.11 -21.72
C ALA A 315 -2.75 28.36 -22.61
N GLU A 316 -2.96 28.23 -23.93
CA GLU A 316 -3.09 29.36 -24.90
C GLU A 316 -2.14 30.56 -24.67
N GLY A 317 -0.83 30.31 -24.63
CA GLY A 317 0.19 31.37 -24.47
C GLY A 317 0.31 31.96 -23.07
N VAL A 318 -0.42 31.43 -22.07
CA VAL A 318 -0.23 31.77 -20.65
C VAL A 318 0.86 30.88 -20.05
N ASP A 319 1.93 31.49 -19.55
CA ASP A 319 2.88 30.88 -18.62
C ASP A 319 2.44 31.13 -17.17
N LEU A 320 2.44 30.10 -16.33
CA LEU A 320 2.25 30.25 -14.88
C LEU A 320 3.61 30.44 -14.21
N SER A 321 3.72 31.39 -13.28
CA SER A 321 5.00 31.68 -12.63
C SER A 321 4.82 32.34 -11.24
N GLU A 322 4.29 31.57 -10.28
CA GLU A 322 3.79 32.07 -8.98
C GLU A 322 4.51 31.47 -7.77
N PRO A 323 4.64 32.21 -6.64
CA PRO A 323 5.13 31.65 -5.39
C PRO A 323 4.08 30.82 -4.65
N LEU A 324 4.50 29.71 -4.04
CA LEU A 324 3.78 29.01 -2.97
C LEU A 324 4.65 28.97 -1.71
N THR A 325 4.10 29.40 -0.57
CA THR A 325 4.79 29.31 0.73
C THR A 325 4.30 28.09 1.52
N ARG A 326 5.14 27.55 2.42
CA ARG A 326 4.74 26.48 3.34
C ARG A 326 3.54 26.90 4.17
N ALA A 327 3.52 28.14 4.68
CA ALA A 327 2.38 28.67 5.42
C ALA A 327 1.07 28.64 4.62
N ARG A 328 1.10 28.98 3.31
CA ARG A 328 -0.08 28.90 2.45
C ARG A 328 -0.50 27.46 2.14
N PHE A 329 0.47 26.57 1.93
CA PHE A 329 0.20 25.14 1.77
C PHE A 329 -0.43 24.53 3.04
N GLU A 330 0.05 24.91 4.22
CA GLU A 330 -0.52 24.50 5.50
C GLU A 330 -1.92 25.08 5.73
N GLU A 331 -2.17 26.34 5.39
CA GLU A 331 -3.49 26.98 5.46
C GLU A 331 -4.53 26.23 4.61
N LEU A 332 -4.18 25.89 3.36
CA LEU A 332 -5.04 25.20 2.40
C LEU A 332 -5.41 23.75 2.80
N ASN A 333 -4.68 23.17 3.76
CA ASN A 333 -4.79 21.77 4.18
C ASN A 333 -5.01 21.59 5.69
N ASN A 334 -5.14 22.67 6.47
CA ASN A 334 -5.20 22.66 7.93
C ASN A 334 -6.35 21.80 8.49
N ASP A 335 -7.48 21.72 7.79
CA ASP A 335 -8.59 20.83 8.11
C ASP A 335 -8.24 19.35 7.89
N LEU A 336 -7.64 19.02 6.74
CA LEU A 336 -7.23 17.65 6.40
C LEU A 336 -6.10 17.16 7.32
N PHE A 337 -5.11 18.01 7.60
CA PHE A 337 -4.03 17.70 8.53
C PHE A 337 -4.54 17.49 9.96
N ARG A 338 -5.61 18.18 10.38
CA ARG A 338 -6.26 17.96 11.69
C ARG A 338 -7.18 16.74 11.72
N LYS A 339 -7.72 16.33 10.57
CA LYS A 339 -8.54 15.12 10.41
C LYS A 339 -7.76 13.85 10.82
N THR A 340 -6.46 13.80 10.55
CA THR A 340 -5.58 12.66 10.92
C THR A 340 -5.57 12.36 12.42
N LEU A 341 -5.67 13.38 13.27
CA LEU A 341 -5.73 13.20 14.74
C LEU A 341 -7.06 12.57 15.22
N GLY A 342 -8.05 12.40 14.33
CA GLY A 342 -9.29 11.66 14.62
C GLY A 342 -9.02 10.17 14.83
N PRO A 343 -8.57 9.42 13.79
CA PRO A 343 -8.13 8.04 13.92
C PRO A 343 -7.07 7.81 15.01
N VAL A 344 -6.10 8.72 15.18
CA VAL A 344 -5.10 8.62 16.28
C VAL A 344 -5.77 8.57 17.66
N ARG A 345 -6.75 9.45 17.94
CA ARG A 345 -7.48 9.41 19.22
C ARG A 345 -8.23 8.10 19.41
N LYS A 346 -8.95 7.64 18.37
CA LYS A 346 -9.72 6.39 18.44
C LYS A 346 -8.84 5.16 18.65
N ALA A 347 -7.71 5.06 17.96
CA ALA A 347 -6.79 3.94 18.14
C ALA A 347 -6.25 3.88 19.58
N MET A 348 -5.86 5.02 20.17
CA MET A 348 -5.44 5.10 21.58
C MET A 348 -6.58 4.73 22.56
N GLU A 349 -7.81 5.15 22.26
CA GLU A 349 -9.01 4.88 23.07
C GLU A 349 -9.39 3.39 23.04
N ASP A 350 -9.49 2.79 21.86
CA ASP A 350 -9.82 1.37 21.67
C ASP A 350 -8.71 0.44 22.20
N ALA A 351 -7.43 0.86 22.14
CA ALA A 351 -6.32 0.14 22.78
C ALA A 351 -6.25 0.33 24.31
N GLY A 352 -7.06 1.23 24.89
CA GLY A 352 -7.05 1.54 26.33
C GLY A 352 -5.80 2.25 26.84
N LEU A 353 -4.90 2.71 25.96
CA LEU A 353 -3.59 3.25 26.31
C LEU A 353 -3.63 4.77 26.55
N LYS A 354 -2.92 5.23 27.59
CA LYS A 354 -2.57 6.66 27.74
C LYS A 354 -1.41 6.99 26.80
N LYS A 355 -1.30 8.26 26.38
CA LYS A 355 -0.16 8.75 25.57
C LYS A 355 1.22 8.44 26.20
N SER A 356 1.29 8.40 27.53
CA SER A 356 2.50 8.12 28.32
C SER A 356 2.90 6.64 28.32
N GLU A 357 1.99 5.75 27.93
CA GLU A 357 2.18 4.29 27.87
C GLU A 357 2.55 3.84 26.45
N LEU A 358 2.80 4.80 25.55
CA LEU A 358 3.25 4.59 24.17
C LEU A 358 4.76 4.86 24.07
N ASP A 359 5.55 3.85 23.69
CA ASP A 359 7.01 3.90 23.61
C ASP A 359 7.52 4.65 22.38
N GLU A 360 6.88 4.46 21.22
CA GLU A 360 7.37 4.94 19.91
C GLU A 360 6.22 5.38 19.01
N VAL A 361 6.47 6.39 18.16
CA VAL A 361 5.56 6.82 17.09
C VAL A 361 6.30 6.66 15.76
N VAL A 362 5.97 5.62 15.01
CA VAL A 362 6.63 5.23 13.76
C VAL A 362 5.93 5.92 12.58
N LEU A 363 6.69 6.68 11.77
CA LEU A 363 6.15 7.37 10.60
C LEU A 363 6.34 6.57 9.31
N VAL A 364 5.26 6.41 8.55
CA VAL A 364 5.19 5.60 7.31
C VAL A 364 4.41 6.39 6.25
N GLY A 365 4.64 6.11 4.98
CA GLY A 365 3.98 6.79 3.87
C GLY A 365 4.57 8.17 3.60
N GLY A 366 4.80 8.48 2.32
CA GLY A 366 5.60 9.63 1.92
C GLY A 366 5.09 11.01 2.36
N SER A 367 3.81 11.15 2.72
CA SER A 367 3.21 12.41 3.18
C SER A 367 3.51 12.72 4.65
N THR A 368 3.99 11.76 5.45
CA THR A 368 4.49 12.04 6.82
C THR A 368 5.72 12.94 6.85
N ARG A 369 6.38 13.16 5.70
CA ARG A 369 7.44 14.16 5.56
C ARG A 369 6.95 15.61 5.64
N ILE A 370 5.64 15.87 5.61
CA ILE A 370 5.07 17.22 5.76
C ILE A 370 5.32 17.71 7.20
N PRO A 371 6.07 18.82 7.41
CA PRO A 371 6.43 19.30 8.75
C PRO A 371 5.23 19.54 9.67
N LYS A 372 4.10 19.97 9.09
CA LYS A 372 2.87 20.21 9.85
C LYS A 372 2.23 18.95 10.40
N VAL A 373 2.35 17.82 9.71
CA VAL A 373 1.86 16.52 10.19
C VAL A 373 2.72 16.03 11.35
N GLN A 374 4.05 16.14 11.23
CA GLN A 374 4.98 15.80 12.32
C GLN A 374 4.77 16.70 13.54
N ALA A 375 4.57 18.00 13.34
CA ALA A 375 4.26 18.94 14.42
C ALA A 375 2.94 18.58 15.12
N LEU A 376 1.85 18.33 14.39
CA LEU A 376 0.56 17.94 14.99
C LEU A 376 0.63 16.62 15.77
N LEU A 377 1.47 15.67 15.35
CA LEU A 377 1.72 14.44 16.11
C LEU A 377 2.55 14.68 17.36
N LYS A 378 3.63 15.47 17.27
CA LYS A 378 4.46 15.85 18.41
C LYS A 378 3.67 16.64 19.44
N ASP A 379 2.84 17.59 19.00
CA ASP A 379 1.92 18.36 19.84
C ASP A 379 0.88 17.44 20.51
N TYR A 380 0.38 16.42 19.79
CA TYR A 380 -0.56 15.45 20.35
C TYR A 380 0.09 14.51 21.37
N PHE A 381 1.32 14.06 21.16
CA PHE A 381 2.10 13.24 22.09
C PHE A 381 2.98 14.07 23.05
N ASP A 382 2.51 15.26 23.42
CA ASP A 382 3.05 16.11 24.50
C ASP A 382 4.57 16.38 24.41
N GLY A 383 5.09 16.48 23.18
CA GLY A 383 6.50 16.75 22.87
C GLY A 383 7.32 15.55 22.41
N LYS A 384 6.77 14.33 22.40
CA LYS A 384 7.44 13.11 21.92
C LYS A 384 7.84 13.24 20.44
N GLU A 385 9.13 13.05 20.13
CA GLU A 385 9.61 13.00 18.75
C GLU A 385 9.18 11.69 18.06
N PRO A 386 8.62 11.74 16.85
CA PRO A 386 8.40 10.54 16.04
C PRO A 386 9.71 9.88 15.59
N ASN A 387 9.70 8.56 15.53
CA ASN A 387 10.83 7.75 15.09
C ASN A 387 11.11 7.96 13.59
N LYS A 388 12.39 8.13 13.26
CA LYS A 388 12.90 8.44 11.91
C LYS A 388 13.96 7.42 11.44
N GLY A 389 14.01 6.24 12.09
CA GLY A 389 14.98 5.19 11.82
C GLY A 389 14.66 4.28 10.63
N ILE A 390 13.43 4.36 10.09
CA ILE A 390 13.00 3.64 8.88
C ILE A 390 12.71 4.64 7.75
N ASN A 391 12.84 4.20 6.50
CA ASN A 391 12.47 5.03 5.34
C ASN A 391 10.95 4.89 5.05
N PRO A 392 10.15 5.96 5.16
CA PRO A 392 8.68 5.87 5.05
C PRO A 392 8.17 5.49 3.66
N ASP A 393 9.00 5.54 2.61
CA ASP A 393 8.60 5.04 1.26
C ASP A 393 8.97 3.57 1.01
N GLU A 394 9.75 2.94 1.90
CA GLU A 394 10.30 1.58 1.71
C GLU A 394 9.86 0.59 2.81
N ALA A 395 9.52 1.08 4.00
CA ALA A 395 9.23 0.26 5.18
C ALA A 395 8.10 -0.78 4.98
N VAL A 396 7.07 -0.42 4.23
CA VAL A 396 5.93 -1.30 3.92
C VAL A 396 6.38 -2.49 3.06
N ALA A 397 7.09 -2.22 1.96
CA ALA A 397 7.67 -3.27 1.11
C ALA A 397 8.74 -4.08 1.85
N TYR A 398 9.49 -3.46 2.76
CA TYR A 398 10.49 -4.12 3.60
C TYR A 398 9.83 -5.20 4.48
N GLY A 399 8.80 -4.85 5.23
CA GLY A 399 8.08 -5.81 6.07
C GLY A 399 7.37 -6.91 5.27
N ALA A 400 6.77 -6.56 4.13
CA ALA A 400 6.21 -7.53 3.20
C ALA A 400 7.29 -8.50 2.67
N ALA A 401 8.52 -8.02 2.43
CA ALA A 401 9.64 -8.84 1.98
C ALA A 401 10.18 -9.76 3.09
N VAL A 402 10.28 -9.30 4.34
CA VAL A 402 10.56 -10.15 5.51
C VAL A 402 9.51 -11.27 5.60
N GLN A 403 8.23 -10.94 5.53
CA GLN A 403 7.15 -11.92 5.56
C GLN A 403 7.20 -12.90 4.38
N GLY A 404 7.64 -12.44 3.20
CA GLY A 404 7.95 -13.29 2.05
C GLY A 404 9.10 -14.27 2.33
N GLY A 405 10.20 -13.82 2.92
CA GLY A 405 11.34 -14.67 3.31
C GLY A 405 10.94 -15.80 4.26
N ILE A 406 10.07 -15.50 5.23
CA ILE A 406 9.49 -16.50 6.15
C ILE A 406 8.67 -17.54 5.36
N LEU A 407 7.69 -17.08 4.57
CA LEU A 407 6.77 -17.97 3.82
C LEU A 407 7.45 -18.76 2.70
N GLY A 408 8.56 -18.25 2.15
CA GLY A 408 9.39 -18.96 1.17
C GLY A 408 10.34 -20.01 1.77
N GLY A 409 10.56 -19.96 3.09
CA GLY A 409 11.59 -20.76 3.75
C GLY A 409 13.03 -20.37 3.37
N GLU A 410 13.22 -19.11 2.93
CA GLU A 410 14.51 -18.43 2.68
C GLU A 410 14.96 -17.58 3.89
N GLY A 411 14.13 -17.47 4.92
CA GLY A 411 14.42 -16.79 6.19
C GLY A 411 15.52 -17.47 7.02
N GLY A 412 16.44 -16.65 7.55
CA GLY A 412 17.39 -17.07 8.59
C GLY A 412 16.71 -17.22 9.96
N ASP A 413 17.45 -17.69 10.96
CA ASP A 413 16.88 -17.93 12.30
C ASP A 413 16.24 -16.67 12.90
N GLU A 414 16.83 -15.48 12.69
CA GLU A 414 16.33 -14.18 13.18
C GLU A 414 14.95 -13.76 12.65
N VAL A 415 14.38 -14.45 11.65
CA VAL A 415 13.00 -14.21 11.17
C VAL A 415 12.05 -15.39 11.39
N LYS A 416 12.52 -16.54 11.87
CA LYS A 416 11.67 -17.74 12.09
C LYS A 416 10.70 -17.56 13.26
N ASP A 417 11.14 -16.84 14.28
CA ASP A 417 10.38 -16.63 15.51
C ASP A 417 9.37 -15.46 15.41
N ILE A 418 9.21 -14.87 14.20
CA ILE A 418 8.26 -13.77 13.98
C ILE A 418 6.82 -14.28 13.94
N LEU A 419 6.03 -13.90 14.95
CA LEU A 419 4.60 -14.18 15.05
C LEU A 419 3.81 -12.90 14.83
N LEU A 420 2.83 -12.94 13.91
CA LEU A 420 1.91 -11.82 13.68
C LEU A 420 0.51 -12.17 14.18
N LEU A 421 -0.04 -11.30 15.03
CA LEU A 421 -1.42 -11.31 15.49
C LEU A 421 -2.06 -10.01 14.99
N ASP A 422 -3.03 -10.12 14.06
CA ASP A 422 -3.62 -8.98 13.35
C ASP A 422 -5.15 -9.06 13.42
N VAL A 423 -5.85 -7.92 13.31
CA VAL A 423 -7.26 -7.76 13.67
C VAL A 423 -8.15 -7.39 12.47
N ALA A 424 -9.44 -7.72 12.57
CA ALA A 424 -10.44 -7.26 11.61
C ALA A 424 -10.70 -5.75 11.82
N PRO A 425 -10.55 -4.89 10.80
CA PRO A 425 -10.65 -3.43 10.95
C PRO A 425 -12.09 -2.92 11.10
N LEU A 426 -13.10 -3.78 10.88
CA LEU A 426 -14.51 -3.46 10.88
C LEU A 426 -15.29 -4.63 11.48
N SER A 427 -16.29 -4.33 12.31
CA SER A 427 -17.21 -5.33 12.85
C SER A 427 -18.00 -6.02 11.74
N LEU A 428 -18.03 -7.35 11.73
CA LEU A 428 -18.81 -8.15 10.80
C LEU A 428 -20.17 -8.52 11.44
N GLY A 429 -21.23 -8.53 10.63
CA GLY A 429 -22.58 -8.86 11.05
C GLY A 429 -23.44 -9.34 9.88
N ILE A 430 -24.58 -9.94 10.20
CA ILE A 430 -25.57 -10.44 9.23
C ILE A 430 -26.94 -9.85 9.52
N GLU A 431 -27.73 -9.63 8.47
CA GLU A 431 -29.15 -9.31 8.57
C GLU A 431 -29.97 -10.59 8.33
N THR A 432 -30.89 -10.91 9.25
CA THR A 432 -31.78 -12.07 9.15
C THR A 432 -33.19 -11.58 8.85
N LEU A 433 -33.74 -12.04 7.72
CA LEU A 433 -35.11 -11.75 7.24
C LEU A 433 -36.13 -12.75 7.79
#